data_AF-A0A972VCF2-F1
#
_entry.id   AF-A0A972VCF2-F1
#
_cell.length_a   1.000
_cell.length_b   1.000
_cell.length_c   1.000
_cell.angle_alpha   90.00
_cell.angle_beta   90.00
_cell.angle_gamma   90.00
#
_symmetry.space_group_name_H-M   'P 1'
#
loop_
_entity.id
_entity.type
_entity.pdbx_description
1 polymer ?
#
loop_
_entity_poly.entity_id
_entity_poly.type
_entity_poly.pdbx_seq_one_letter_code
_entity_poly.pdbx_strand_id
1 'polypeptide(L)' 'RNRKTAFSWYLKAAQQGDMEAQTLVGQCLLNGEGTDPDKSQAIEWLNMAVDQGNEEAIELLNSLL' A
#
# COMPACT_ATOMS: atom_id res chain seq x y z
N ARG A 1 -14.13 -11.30 -8.83
CA ARG A 1 -14.92 -10.23 -8.17
C ARG A 1 -14.44 -9.96 -6.72
N ASN A 2 -13.14 -10.13 -6.41
CA ASN A 2 -12.67 -10.09 -5.01
C ASN A 2 -11.60 -9.00 -4.76
N ARG A 3 -10.62 -8.85 -5.66
CA ARG A 3 -9.51 -7.89 -5.50
C ARG A 3 -9.94 -6.43 -5.30
N LYS A 4 -10.93 -5.91 -6.07
CA LYS A 4 -11.45 -4.54 -5.89
C LYS A 4 -12.06 -4.33 -4.50
N THR A 5 -12.71 -5.36 -3.96
CA THR A 5 -13.32 -5.30 -2.62
C THR A 5 -12.24 -5.39 -1.54
N ALA A 6 -11.24 -6.26 -1.70
CA ALA A 6 -10.08 -6.32 -0.79
C ALA A 6 -9.34 -4.97 -0.75
N PHE A 7 -9.03 -4.38 -1.91
CA PHE A 7 -8.42 -3.06 -2.00
C PHE A 7 -9.23 -2.00 -1.25
N SER A 8 -10.56 -1.99 -1.40
CA SER A 8 -11.40 -1.03 -0.68
C SER A 8 -11.36 -1.19 0.85
N TRP A 9 -11.15 -2.41 1.35
CA TRP A 9 -11.03 -2.65 2.79
C TRP A 9 -9.65 -2.23 3.30
N TYR A 10 -8.59 -2.58 2.58
CA TYR A 10 -7.24 -2.11 2.90
C TYR A 10 -7.20 -0.58 2.89
N LEU A 11 -7.79 0.07 1.89
CA LEU A 11 -7.84 1.53 1.82
C LEU A 11 -8.55 2.16 3.03
N LYS A 12 -9.66 1.58 3.48
CA LYS A 12 -10.38 2.08 4.68
C LYS A 12 -9.57 1.93 5.96
N ALA A 13 -8.79 0.85 6.11
CA ALA A 13 -7.93 0.64 7.26
C ALA A 13 -6.69 1.54 7.19
N ALA A 14 -6.06 1.65 6.02
CA ALA A 14 -4.91 2.51 5.77
C ALA A 14 -5.22 3.98 6.07
N GLN A 15 -6.42 4.45 5.70
CA GLN A 15 -6.93 5.79 6.03
C GLN A 15 -7.12 6.04 7.53
N GLN A 16 -7.24 4.98 8.34
CA GLN A 16 -7.30 5.07 9.80
C GLN A 16 -5.91 4.98 10.46
N GLY A 17 -4.85 4.95 9.64
CA GLY A 17 -3.48 4.85 10.13
C GLY A 17 -2.98 3.42 10.29
N ASP A 18 -3.75 2.40 9.89
CA ASP A 18 -3.29 1.01 9.98
C ASP A 18 -2.08 0.79 9.06
N MET A 19 -0.93 0.59 9.68
CA MET A 19 0.37 0.52 9.02
C MET A 19 0.48 -0.68 8.07
N GLU A 20 -0.07 -1.85 8.44
CA GLU A 20 -0.07 -3.02 7.55
C GLU A 20 -0.97 -2.78 6.33
N ALA A 21 -2.13 -2.17 6.54
CA ALA A 21 -3.03 -1.82 5.45
C ALA A 21 -2.43 -0.77 4.51
N GLN A 22 -1.65 0.19 5.02
CA GLN A 22 -0.92 1.15 4.18
C GLN A 22 0.08 0.41 3.27
N THR A 23 0.83 -0.55 3.81
CA THR A 23 1.73 -1.42 3.02
C THR A 23 0.98 -2.20 1.94
N LEU A 24 -0.15 -2.80 2.28
CA LEU A 24 -0.99 -3.56 1.35
C LEU A 24 -1.58 -2.67 0.24
N VAL A 25 -2.03 -1.46 0.57
CA VAL A 25 -2.51 -0.49 -0.43
C VAL A 25 -1.38 -0.11 -1.38
N GLY A 26 -0.18 0.15 -0.86
CA GLY A 26 1.02 0.41 -1.67
C GLY A 26 1.30 -0.73 -2.64
N GLN A 27 1.30 -1.98 -2.17
CA GLN A 27 1.53 -3.15 -3.00
C GLN A 27 0.43 -3.36 -4.05
N CYS A 28 -0.84 -3.14 -3.71
CA CYS A 28 -1.93 -3.19 -4.67
C CYS A 28 -1.78 -2.16 -5.80
N LEU A 29 -1.34 -0.94 -5.48
CA LEU A 29 -1.08 0.12 -6.46
C LEU A 29 0.15 -0.16 -7.33
N LEU A 30 1.16 -0.87 -6.83
CA LEU A 30 2.28 -1.31 -7.67
C LEU A 30 1.85 -2.38 -8.69
N ASN A 31 1.01 -3.32 -8.25
CA ASN A 31 0.66 -4.50 -9.03
C ASN A 31 -0.64 -4.34 -9.84
N GLY A 32 -1.40 -3.24 -9.64
CA GLY A 32 -2.73 -3.08 -10.24
C GLY A 32 -3.77 -4.06 -9.67
N GLU A 33 -3.62 -4.44 -8.40
CA GLU A 33 -4.49 -5.42 -7.76
C GLU A 33 -5.74 -4.76 -7.18
N GLY A 34 -6.85 -4.85 -7.92
CA GLY A 34 -8.11 -4.26 -7.45
C GLY A 34 -8.19 -2.75 -7.60
N THR A 35 -7.13 -2.13 -8.13
CA THR A 35 -7.01 -0.73 -8.54
C THR A 35 -6.21 -0.68 -9.84
N ASP A 36 -6.22 0.45 -10.53
CA ASP A 36 -5.26 0.69 -11.61
C ASP A 36 -3.87 0.90 -11.00
N PRO A 37 -2.78 0.47 -11.66
CA PRO A 37 -1.44 0.70 -11.15
C PRO A 37 -1.12 2.19 -11.03
N ASP A 38 -0.58 2.60 -9.89
CA ASP A 38 -0.09 3.95 -9.64
C ASP A 38 1.15 3.89 -8.74
N LYS A 39 2.33 3.93 -9.34
CA LYS A 39 3.61 3.86 -8.62
C LYS A 39 3.80 5.06 -7.69
N SER A 40 3.32 6.24 -8.06
CA SER A 40 3.49 7.45 -7.26
C SER A 40 2.66 7.36 -5.97
N GLN A 41 1.38 7.00 -6.11
CA GLN A 41 0.51 6.82 -4.95
C GLN A 41 0.96 5.63 -4.08
N ALA A 42 1.52 4.58 -4.69
CA ALA A 42 2.09 3.47 -3.92
C ALA A 42 3.23 3.91 -3.00
N ILE A 43 4.16 4.73 -3.51
CA ILE A 43 5.28 5.27 -2.73
C ILE A 43 4.78 6.13 -1.57
N GLU A 44 3.74 6.95 -1.78
CA GLU A 44 3.14 7.75 -0.71
C GLU A 44 2.61 6.87 0.44
N TRP A 45 1.84 5.83 0.13
CA TRP A 45 1.32 4.90 1.14
C TRP A 45 2.43 4.12 1.85
N LEU A 46 3.45 3.66 1.11
CA LEU A 46 4.58 2.96 1.70
C LEU A 46 5.38 3.88 2.63
N ASN A 47 5.60 5.15 2.28
CA ASN A 47 6.27 6.11 3.16
C ASN A 47 5.50 6.32 4.47
N MET A 48 4.16 6.41 4.42
CA MET A 48 3.34 6.49 5.65
C MET A 48 3.54 5.26 6.54
N ALA A 49 3.68 4.07 5.95
CA ALA A 49 3.95 2.84 6.70
C ALA A 49 5.38 2.83 7.28
N VAL A 50 6.38 3.32 6.53
CA VAL A 50 7.76 3.49 7.01
C VAL A 50 7.83 4.44 8.20
N ASP A 51 7.11 5.57 8.15
CA ASP A 51 7.04 6.54 9.25
C ASP A 51 6.48 5.92 10.55
N GLN A 52 5.72 4.82 10.43
CA GLN A 52 5.19 4.04 11.55
C GLN A 52 6.07 2.83 11.94
N GLY A 53 7.18 2.61 11.24
CA GLY A 53 8.14 1.54 11.52
C GLY A 53 7.89 0.22 10.77
N ASN A 54 7.14 0.24 9.66
CA ASN A 54 6.91 -0.96 8.85
C ASN A 54 8.17 -1.36 8.06
N GLU A 55 8.83 -2.44 8.46
CA GLU A 55 10.02 -2.94 7.77
C GLU A 55 9.71 -3.49 6.36
N GLU A 56 8.55 -4.11 6.15
CA GLU A 56 8.12 -4.59 4.83
C GLU A 56 7.95 -3.44 3.84
N ALA A 57 7.43 -2.29 4.29
CA ALA A 57 7.32 -1.10 3.46
C ALA A 57 8.70 -0.54 3.07
N ILE A 58 9.70 -0.62 3.96
CA ILE A 58 11.08 -0.24 3.66
C ILE A 58 11.65 -1.16 2.57
N GLU A 59 11.48 -2.48 2.70
CA GLU A 59 11.95 -3.45 1.71
C GLU A 59 11.30 -3.22 0.35
N LEU A 60 9.98 -2.98 0.33
CA LEU A 60 9.24 -2.67 -0.89
C LEU A 60 9.75 -1.38 -1.54
N LEU A 61 9.93 -0.30 -0.79
CA LEU A 61 10.48 0.96 -1.34
C LEU A 61 11.90 0.78 -1.90
N ASN A 62 12.76 0.05 -1.20
CA ASN A 62 14.11 -0.24 -1.68
C ASN A 62 14.10 -1.04 -2.99
N SER A 63 13.10 -1.89 -3.21
CA SER A 63 12.95 -2.66 -4.46
C SER A 63 12.46 -1.80 -5.65
N LEU A 64 11.97 -0.58 -5.41
CA LEU A 64 11.44 0.32 -6.44
C LEU A 64 12.47 1.31 -7.00
N LEU A 65 13.65 1.39 -6.36
CA LEU A 65 14.80 2.24 -6.70
C LEU A 65 15.84 1.43 -7.50
#